data_AF-A0A0U4WXG0-F1
#
_entry.id   AF-A0A0U4WXG0-F1
#
_cell.length_a   1.000
_cell.length_b   1.000
_cell.length_c   1.000
_cell.angle_alpha   90.00
_cell.angle_beta   90.00
_cell.angle_gamma   90.00
#
_symmetry.space_group_name_H-M   'P 1'
#
loop_
_entity.id
_entity.type
_entity.pdbx_description
1 polymer ?
#
loop_
_entity_poly.entity_id
_entity_poly.type
_entity_poly.pdbx_seq_one_letter_code
_entity_poly.pdbx_strand_id
1 'polypeptide(L)'
;MSTEARAYDMSRYQRVIGTDGRISGTWIVLSARGRDRVCIRPYDVTIYDETHRSGRILGRDDLLAWVRGDEVDVPKHMVRDHVRDEVEVVWNELNELLKLIAQAFVDGPREPDRNSADSSNGEDQ
;
A
#
# COMPACT_ATOMS: atom_id res chain seq x y z
N MET A 1 8.33 -30.76 -17.23
CA MET A 1 9.04 -29.78 -16.39
C MET A 1 8.30 -29.72 -15.07
N SER A 2 8.94 -30.03 -13.94
CA SER A 2 8.33 -29.90 -12.61
C SER A 2 8.58 -28.48 -12.09
N THR A 3 7.54 -27.83 -11.60
CA THR A 3 7.66 -26.51 -10.94
C THR A 3 8.09 -26.73 -9.50
N GLU A 4 9.21 -26.13 -9.08
CA GLU A 4 9.65 -26.09 -7.68
C GLU A 4 9.29 -24.75 -7.03
N ALA A 5 8.73 -24.79 -5.82
CA ALA A 5 8.45 -23.59 -5.05
C ALA A 5 9.73 -23.02 -4.43
N ARG A 6 9.90 -21.70 -4.50
CA ARG A 6 10.99 -20.96 -3.83
C ARG A 6 10.39 -19.85 -2.99
N ALA A 7 10.91 -19.67 -1.78
CA ALA A 7 10.53 -18.57 -0.90
C ALA A 7 11.50 -17.40 -1.09
N TYR A 8 10.97 -16.17 -1.11
CA TYR A 8 11.73 -14.94 -1.21
C TYR A 8 11.21 -13.95 -0.18
N ASP A 9 12.09 -13.15 0.42
CA ASP A 9 11.67 -12.00 1.19
C ASP A 9 11.19 -10.89 0.25
N MET A 10 9.92 -10.50 0.40
CA MET A 10 9.23 -9.50 -0.39
C MET A 10 8.96 -8.22 0.40
N SER A 11 9.42 -8.12 1.65
CA SER A 11 9.16 -7.00 2.58
C SER A 11 9.54 -5.62 2.01
N ARG A 12 10.58 -5.56 1.18
CA ARG A 12 11.03 -4.35 0.47
C ARG A 12 10.13 -3.93 -0.71
N TYR A 13 9.28 -4.84 -1.19
CA TYR A 13 8.40 -4.63 -2.34
C TYR A 13 6.93 -4.62 -1.96
N GLN A 14 6.58 -5.14 -0.79
CA GLN A 14 5.20 -5.30 -0.34
C GLN A 14 5.10 -5.04 1.17
N ARG A 15 4.12 -4.23 1.58
CA ARG A 15 3.77 -4.04 2.98
C ARG A 15 2.26 -4.08 3.21
N VAL A 16 1.91 -4.36 4.45
CA VAL A 16 0.56 -4.24 4.99
C VAL A 16 0.55 -3.05 5.94
N ILE A 17 -0.35 -2.10 5.72
CA ILE A 17 -0.45 -0.85 6.50
C ILE A 17 -1.86 -0.76 7.09
N GLY A 18 -1.94 -0.52 8.39
CA GLY A 18 -3.20 -0.26 9.09
C GLY A 18 -3.49 1.24 9.19
N THR A 19 -4.74 1.64 9.02
CA THR A 19 -5.20 3.03 9.24
C THR A 19 -6.36 3.06 10.23
N ASP A 20 -6.50 4.18 10.92
CA ASP A 20 -7.60 4.49 11.83
C ASP A 20 -8.33 5.78 11.42
N GLY A 21 -9.52 6.02 11.99
CA GLY A 21 -10.38 7.16 11.68
C GLY A 21 -11.57 6.83 10.77
N ARG A 22 -12.04 7.81 9.98
CA ARG A 22 -13.22 7.62 9.11
C ARG A 22 -13.00 6.53 8.05
N ILE A 23 -11.78 6.39 7.56
CA ILE A 23 -11.35 5.34 6.62
C ILE A 23 -10.36 4.42 7.36
N SER A 24 -10.89 3.39 8.00
CA SER A 24 -10.11 2.51 8.89
C SER A 24 -9.93 1.13 8.30
N GLY A 25 -8.77 0.52 8.50
CA GLY A 25 -8.56 -0.89 8.19
C GLY A 25 -7.22 -1.18 7.52
N THR A 26 -7.17 -2.24 6.72
CA THR A 26 -5.91 -2.80 6.21
C THR A 26 -5.70 -2.53 4.73
N TRP A 27 -4.52 -2.04 4.39
CA TRP A 27 -4.08 -1.72 3.02
C TRP A 27 -2.90 -2.60 2.60
N ILE A 28 -2.93 -3.07 1.35
CA ILE A 28 -1.80 -3.71 0.69
C ILE A 28 -1.09 -2.69 -0.18
N VAL A 29 0.19 -2.47 0.08
CA VAL A 29 1.02 -1.54 -0.67
C VAL A 29 2.12 -2.31 -1.39
N LEU A 30 2.23 -2.10 -2.69
CA LEU A 30 3.19 -2.74 -3.58
C LEU A 30 4.07 -1.69 -4.24
N SER A 31 5.39 -1.87 -4.22
CA SER A 31 6.30 -1.08 -5.04
C SER A 31 6.09 -1.43 -6.52
N ALA A 32 5.85 -0.42 -7.36
CA ALA A 32 5.90 -0.59 -8.80
C ALA A 32 7.36 -0.53 -9.28
N ARG A 33 7.67 -1.10 -10.46
CA ARG A 33 9.03 -1.04 -11.03
C ARG A 33 9.43 0.44 -11.21
N GLY A 34 10.49 0.85 -10.50
CA GLY A 34 10.87 2.25 -10.31
C GLY A 34 10.41 2.71 -8.93
N ARG A 35 11.36 2.92 -8.00
CA ARG A 35 11.15 3.08 -6.54
C ARG A 35 10.24 4.25 -6.14
N ASP A 36 9.82 5.05 -7.10
CA ASP A 36 9.14 6.33 -6.87
C ASP A 36 7.61 6.20 -6.95
N ARG A 37 7.09 5.03 -7.36
CA ARG A 37 5.65 4.78 -7.49
C ARG A 37 5.23 3.56 -6.66
N VAL A 38 4.18 3.73 -5.86
CA VAL A 38 3.53 2.64 -5.14
C VAL A 38 2.12 2.41 -5.67
N CYS A 39 1.67 1.17 -5.57
CA CYS A 39 0.33 0.69 -5.88
C CYS A 39 -0.33 0.31 -4.56
N ILE A 40 -1.50 0.90 -4.27
CA ILE A 40 -2.22 0.71 -3.01
C ILE A 40 -3.58 0.08 -3.30
N ARG A 41 -3.94 -0.93 -2.51
CA ARG A 41 -5.25 -1.58 -2.54
C ARG A 41 -5.79 -1.75 -1.12
N PRO A 42 -7.10 -1.56 -0.88
CA PRO A 42 -7.70 -2.00 0.37
C PRO A 42 -7.62 -3.53 0.47
N TYR A 43 -7.78 -4.09 1.66
CA TYR A 43 -7.96 -5.53 1.88
C TYR A 43 -9.19 -5.78 2.75
N ASP A 44 -9.32 -4.97 3.80
CA ASP A 44 -10.47 -4.92 4.69
C ASP A 44 -10.53 -3.50 5.28
N VAL A 45 -11.03 -2.55 4.49
CA VAL A 45 -11.11 -1.12 4.87
C VAL A 45 -12.56 -0.72 5.00
N THR A 46 -12.95 -0.15 6.13
CA THR A 46 -14.27 0.42 6.34
C THR A 46 -14.25 1.93 6.13
N ILE A 47 -15.12 2.42 5.24
CA ILE A 47 -15.50 3.83 5.18
C ILE A 47 -16.72 4.00 6.09
N TYR A 48 -16.55 4.69 7.20
CA TYR A 48 -17.64 4.98 8.13
C TYR A 48 -18.50 6.16 7.67
N ASP A 49 -19.79 6.10 8.01
CA ASP A 49 -20.66 7.27 7.99
C ASP A 49 -20.17 8.35 8.97
N GLU A 50 -20.72 9.57 8.87
CA GLU A 50 -20.30 10.70 9.72
C GLU A 50 -20.45 10.43 11.23
N THR A 51 -21.36 9.52 11.60
CA THR A 51 -21.61 9.14 12.99
C THR A 51 -20.77 7.96 13.48
N HIS A 52 -19.97 7.34 12.60
CA HIS A 52 -19.19 6.13 12.85
C HIS A 52 -20.00 4.92 13.35
N ARG A 53 -21.30 4.85 13.06
CA ARG A 53 -22.18 3.77 13.52
C ARG A 53 -22.40 2.68 12.47
N SER A 54 -22.27 3.03 11.20
CA SER A 54 -22.31 2.11 10.08
C SER A 54 -21.26 2.50 9.04
N GLY A 55 -20.97 1.61 8.10
CA GLY A 55 -19.97 1.85 7.08
C GLY A 55 -20.01 0.84 5.94
N ARG A 56 -19.23 1.14 4.90
CA ARG A 56 -19.03 0.29 3.74
C ARG A 56 -17.63 -0.32 3.80
N ILE A 57 -17.55 -1.64 3.64
CA ILE A 57 -16.28 -2.35 3.53
C ILE A 57 -15.80 -2.31 2.08
N LEU A 58 -14.53 -1.97 1.90
CA LEU A 58 -13.77 -2.06 0.67
C LEU A 58 -12.88 -3.30 0.71
N GLY A 59 -13.17 -4.25 -0.17
CA GLY A 59 -12.34 -5.43 -0.43
C GLY A 59 -11.25 -5.16 -1.46
N ARG A 60 -10.38 -6.16 -1.65
CA ARG A 60 -9.14 -6.07 -2.46
C ARG A 60 -9.28 -5.49 -3.87
N ASP A 61 -10.42 -5.73 -4.50
CA ASP A 61 -10.66 -5.39 -5.91
C ASP A 61 -11.64 -4.23 -6.08
N ASP A 62 -11.94 -3.50 -5.00
CA ASP A 62 -12.91 -2.41 -4.98
C ASP A 62 -12.35 -1.07 -5.45
N LEU A 63 -11.05 -0.85 -5.25
CA LEU A 63 -10.32 0.26 -5.84
C LEU A 63 -8.83 -0.08 -6.01
N LEU A 64 -8.20 0.66 -6.92
CA LEU A 64 -6.76 0.59 -7.16
C LEU A 64 -6.23 2.01 -7.25
N ALA A 65 -5.26 2.32 -6.40
CA ALA A 65 -4.62 3.63 -6.37
C ALA A 65 -3.14 3.52 -6.72
N TRP A 66 -2.62 4.56 -7.34
CA TRP A 66 -1.19 4.76 -7.54
C TRP A 66 -0.76 6.08 -6.92
N VAL A 67 0.36 6.06 -6.22
CA VAL A 67 0.91 7.26 -5.58
C VAL A 67 2.36 7.45 -5.99
N ARG A 68 2.71 8.70 -6.35
CA ARG A 68 4.06 9.14 -6.69
C ARG A 68 4.32 10.52 -6.07
N GLY A 69 5.07 10.55 -4.97
CA GLY A 69 5.20 11.78 -4.17
C GLY A 69 3.82 12.22 -3.68
N ASP A 70 3.44 13.47 -3.98
CA ASP A 70 2.12 14.03 -3.64
C ASP A 70 1.05 13.77 -4.71
N GLU A 71 1.39 13.14 -5.83
CA GLU A 71 0.45 12.82 -6.89
C GLU A 71 -0.27 11.50 -6.57
N VAL A 72 -1.60 11.55 -6.52
CA VAL A 72 -2.47 10.39 -6.33
C VAL A 72 -3.33 10.19 -7.56
N ASP A 73 -3.26 8.99 -8.14
CA ASP A 73 -4.08 8.55 -9.26
C ASP A 73 -4.98 7.39 -8.80
N VAL A 74 -6.29 7.66 -8.73
CA VAL A 74 -7.34 6.67 -8.54
C VAL A 74 -8.25 6.71 -9.77
N PRO A 75 -8.01 5.88 -10.79
CA PRO A 75 -8.83 5.88 -11.99
C PRO A 75 -10.26 5.51 -11.65
N LYS A 76 -11.21 6.40 -11.99
CA LYS A 76 -12.63 6.21 -11.66
C LYS A 76 -13.22 4.89 -12.17
N HIS A 77 -12.72 4.37 -13.29
CA HIS A 77 -13.17 3.09 -13.86
C HIS A 77 -12.65 1.86 -13.09
N MET A 78 -11.67 2.04 -12.19
CA MET A 78 -11.16 0.99 -11.29
C MET A 78 -11.90 0.98 -9.95
N VAL A 79 -12.70 2.00 -9.63
CA VAL A 79 -13.60 2.00 -8.48
C VAL A 79 -14.83 1.19 -8.83
N ARG A 80 -15.16 0.17 -8.03
CA ARG A 80 -16.34 -0.68 -8.26
C ARG A 80 -17.63 0.07 -7.98
N ASP A 81 -18.65 -0.22 -8.78
CA ASP A 81 -19.91 0.53 -8.74
C ASP A 81 -20.61 0.47 -7.37
N HIS A 82 -20.53 -0.65 -6.68
CA HIS A 82 -21.21 -0.85 -5.39
C HIS A 82 -20.58 -0.10 -4.20
N VAL A 83 -19.39 0.49 -4.38
CA VAL A 83 -18.70 1.34 -3.38
C VAL A 83 -18.45 2.76 -3.89
N ARG A 84 -18.88 3.05 -5.13
CA ARG A 84 -18.52 4.29 -5.84
C ARG A 84 -19.01 5.50 -5.07
N ASP A 85 -20.27 5.49 -4.65
CA ASP A 85 -20.90 6.60 -3.96
C ASP A 85 -20.18 6.88 -2.62
N GLU A 86 -19.87 5.84 -1.84
CA GLU A 86 -19.16 5.99 -0.58
C GLU A 86 -17.73 6.52 -0.77
N VAL A 87 -17.03 6.06 -1.81
CA VAL A 87 -15.68 6.54 -2.16
C VAL A 87 -15.71 7.99 -2.64
N GLU A 88 -16.70 8.38 -3.44
CA GLU A 88 -16.85 9.75 -3.94
C GLU A 88 -17.13 10.75 -2.82
N VAL A 89 -17.92 10.37 -1.81
CA VAL A 89 -18.18 11.20 -0.62
C VAL A 89 -16.90 11.53 0.15
N VAL A 90 -15.97 10.57 0.25
CA VAL A 90 -14.70 10.75 0.99
C VAL A 90 -13.50 11.00 0.09
N TRP A 91 -13.71 11.39 -1.17
CA TRP A 91 -12.65 11.39 -2.19
C TRP A 91 -11.40 12.19 -1.79
N ASN A 92 -11.58 13.37 -1.21
CA ASN A 92 -10.45 14.20 -0.78
C ASN A 92 -9.72 13.60 0.42
N GLU A 93 -10.46 13.10 1.42
CA GLU A 93 -9.89 12.43 2.59
C GLU A 93 -9.13 11.16 2.19
N LEU A 94 -9.68 10.38 1.26
CA LEU A 94 -9.05 9.19 0.70
C LEU A 94 -7.72 9.55 0.01
N ASN A 95 -7.67 10.60 -0.80
CA ASN A 95 -6.43 11.02 -1.47
C ASN A 95 -5.35 11.44 -0.45
N GLU A 96 -5.70 12.20 0.58
CA GLU A 96 -4.74 12.56 1.64
C GLU A 96 -4.27 11.33 2.42
N LEU A 97 -5.16 10.40 2.75
CA LEU A 97 -4.80 9.15 3.40
C LEU A 97 -3.84 8.30 2.55
N LEU A 98 -4.08 8.21 1.24
CA LEU A 98 -3.24 7.44 0.32
C LEU A 98 -1.80 8.00 0.26
N LYS A 99 -1.61 9.31 0.40
CA LYS A 99 -0.27 9.92 0.54
C LYS A 99 0.40 9.49 1.83
N LEU A 100 -0.31 9.51 2.95
CA LEU A 100 0.21 9.05 4.25
C LEU A 100 0.60 7.56 4.22
N ILE A 101 -0.23 6.72 3.59
CA ILE A 101 0.05 5.30 3.39
C ILE A 101 1.32 5.11 2.53
N ALA A 102 1.45 5.86 1.44
CA ALA A 102 2.64 5.82 0.59
C ALA A 102 3.90 6.26 1.35
N GLN A 103 3.80 7.31 2.16
CA GLN A 103 4.90 7.78 3.00
C GLN A 103 5.32 6.72 4.03
N ALA A 104 4.37 6.11 4.73
CA ALA A 104 4.64 5.02 5.68
C ALA A 104 5.29 3.80 5.01
N PHE A 105 4.96 3.52 3.74
CA PHE A 105 5.66 2.50 2.95
C PHE A 105 7.13 2.87 2.68
N VAL A 106 7.43 4.14 2.40
CA VAL A 106 8.81 4.60 2.15
C VAL A 106 9.66 4.60 3.42
N ASP A 107 9.07 5.01 4.55
CA ASP A 107 9.77 5.29 5.80
C ASP A 107 9.94 4.07 6.71
N GLY A 108 9.05 3.10 6.63
CA GLY A 108 9.15 1.95 7.54
C GLY A 108 10.43 1.12 7.33
N PRO A 109 10.72 0.18 8.24
CA PRO A 109 12.02 -0.45 8.39
C PRO A 109 12.50 -1.13 7.09
N ARG A 110 13.77 -0.88 6.74
CA ARG A 110 14.46 -1.54 5.62
C ARG A 110 15.42 -2.58 6.22
N GLU A 111 15.46 -3.79 5.66
CA GLU A 111 16.56 -4.70 5.98
C GLU A 111 17.89 -4.06 5.54
N PRO A 112 18.98 -4.23 6.31
CA PRO A 112 20.31 -3.90 5.82
C PRO A 112 20.60 -4.76 4.58
N ASP A 113 21.16 -4.14 3.53
CA ASP A 113 21.54 -4.85 2.31
C ASP A 113 22.49 -6.00 2.66
N ARG A 114 22.05 -7.25 2.50
CA ARG A 114 22.86 -8.45 2.80
C ARG A 114 24.14 -8.55 1.96
N ASN A 115 24.25 -7.76 0.89
CA ASN A 115 25.45 -7.67 0.05
C ASN A 115 26.52 -6.72 0.62
N SER A 116 26.29 -6.06 1.76
CA SER A 116 27.24 -5.12 2.37
C SER A 116 28.23 -5.80 3.33
N ALA A 117 28.01 -7.07 3.68
CA ALA A 117 28.71 -7.75 4.77
C ALA A 117 29.95 -8.55 4.33
N ASP A 118 30.33 -8.52 3.06
CA ASP A 118 31.38 -9.42 2.51
C ASP A 118 32.60 -8.67 1.93
N SER A 119 32.83 -7.41 2.31
CA SER A 119 33.97 -6.60 1.83
C SER A 119 35.03 -6.29 2.88
N SER A 120 35.00 -6.95 4.04
CA SER A 120 36.04 -6.78 5.06
C SER A 120 36.52 -8.14 5.56
N ASN A 121 37.30 -8.84 4.74
CA ASN A 121 38.26 -9.84 5.21
C ASN A 121 39.32 -10.08 4.12
N GLY A 122 40.45 -9.40 4.27
CA GLY A 122 41.65 -9.70 3.50
C GLY A 122 42.51 -8.46 3.29
N GLU A 123 43.23 -8.05 4.33
CA GLU A 123 44.55 -7.42 4.22
C GLU A 123 45.22 -7.53 5.61
N ASP A 124 45.65 -8.76 5.94
CA ASP A 124 46.82 -8.99 6.78
C ASP A 124 47.97 -9.32 5.82
N GLN A 125 48.88 -8.36 5.59
CA GLN A 125 50.31 -8.59 5.29
C GLN A 125 51.14 -7.39 5.76
#